data_AF-F0FY37-F1
#
_entry.id   AF-F0FY37-F1
#
_cell.length_a   1.000
_cell.length_b   1.000
_cell.length_c   1.000
_cell.angle_alpha   90.00
_cell.angle_beta   90.00
_cell.angle_gamma   90.00
#
_symmetry.space_group_name_H-M   'P 1'
#
loop_
_entity.id
_entity.type
_entity.pdbx_description
1 polymer ?
#
loop_
_entity_poly.entity_id
_entity_poly.type
_entity_poly.pdbx_seq_one_letter_code
_entity_poly.pdbx_strand_id
1 'polypeptide(L)'
;MNAYTVSRLALDAGVSVHIVRDYLLRGLLRPVACTPGGYGLFDEAALQRLCFVRSAFEAGIGLDALARLFRALDAADGGEAATQLAVLRQFVERRREALADLEAQLATLPTEPAQHAESLP
;
A
#
# COMPACT_ATOMS: atom_id res chain seq x y z
N MET A 1 6.79 11.92 -22.02
CA MET A 1 7.26 11.54 -20.67
C MET A 1 6.93 12.68 -19.71
N ASN A 2 5.89 12.52 -18.88
CA ASN A 2 5.60 13.51 -17.84
C ASN A 2 6.60 13.31 -16.69
N ALA A 3 7.42 14.32 -16.44
CA ALA A 3 8.33 14.34 -15.30
C ALA A 3 7.60 14.89 -14.08
N TYR A 4 7.33 14.04 -13.10
CA TYR A 4 6.76 14.37 -11.81
C TYR A 4 7.87 14.84 -10.86
N THR A 5 7.65 15.94 -10.17
CA THR A 5 8.46 16.30 -8.99
C THR A 5 7.98 15.50 -7.79
N VAL A 6 8.81 15.36 -6.74
CA VAL A 6 8.42 14.68 -5.48
C VAL A 6 7.08 15.21 -4.94
N SER A 7 6.89 16.54 -4.95
CA SER A 7 5.67 17.16 -4.44
C SER A 7 4.44 16.81 -5.28
N ARG A 8 4.57 16.78 -6.60
CA ARG A 8 3.48 16.40 -7.50
C ARG A 8 3.16 14.91 -7.38
N LEU A 9 4.20 14.07 -7.32
CA LEU A 9 4.07 12.63 -7.13
C LEU A 9 3.33 12.30 -5.82
N ALA A 10 3.69 13.00 -4.73
CA ALA A 10 3.05 12.86 -3.44
C ALA A 10 1.56 13.23 -3.50
N LEU A 11 1.24 14.38 -4.11
CA LEU A 11 -0.13 14.84 -4.30
C LEU A 11 -0.97 13.84 -5.09
N ASP A 12 -0.48 13.41 -6.25
CA ASP A 12 -1.22 12.56 -7.18
C ASP A 12 -1.38 11.13 -6.63
N ALA A 13 -0.45 10.64 -5.80
CA ALA A 13 -0.57 9.36 -5.10
C ALA A 13 -1.39 9.45 -3.78
N GLY A 14 -1.72 10.67 -3.33
CA GLY A 14 -2.42 10.89 -2.06
C GLY A 14 -1.57 10.55 -0.83
N VAL A 15 -0.25 10.70 -0.92
CA VAL A 15 0.68 10.49 0.21
C VAL A 15 1.39 11.79 0.58
N SER A 16 1.98 11.85 1.78
CA SER A 16 2.83 12.99 2.13
C SER A 16 4.19 12.90 1.45
N VAL A 17 4.83 14.06 1.23
CA VAL A 17 6.22 14.12 0.73
C VAL A 17 7.19 13.34 1.62
N HIS A 18 6.91 13.25 2.92
CA HIS A 18 7.72 12.45 3.85
C HIS A 18 7.64 10.95 3.54
N ILE A 19 6.45 10.43 3.20
CA ILE A 19 6.28 9.04 2.78
C ILE A 19 7.06 8.77 1.48
N VAL A 20 6.99 9.67 0.50
CA VAL A 20 7.77 9.54 -0.74
C VAL A 20 9.28 9.49 -0.45
N ARG A 21 9.77 10.35 0.46
CA ARG A 21 11.18 10.35 0.88
C ARG A 21 11.56 9.08 1.62
N ASP A 22 10.73 8.58 2.53
CA ASP A 22 10.96 7.32 3.23
C ASP A 22 11.04 6.14 2.24
N TYR A 23 10.15 6.10 1.25
CA TYR A 23 10.16 5.06 0.22
C TYR A 23 11.37 5.16 -0.72
N LEU A 24 11.87 6.36 -0.99
CA LEU A 24 13.15 6.56 -1.70
C LEU A 24 14.31 5.98 -0.90
N LEU A 25 14.38 6.25 0.41
CA LEU A 25 15.42 5.72 1.30
C LEU A 25 15.38 4.20 1.41
N ARG A 26 14.18 3.61 1.42
CA ARG A 26 13.97 2.16 1.42
C ARG A 26 14.20 1.50 0.06
N GLY A 27 14.46 2.27 -1.00
CA GLY A 27 14.65 1.76 -2.36
C GLY A 27 13.37 1.25 -3.03
N LEU A 28 12.19 1.59 -2.47
CA LEU A 28 10.89 1.28 -3.07
C LEU A 28 10.61 2.16 -4.30
N LEU A 29 11.16 3.37 -4.31
CA LEU A 29 11.07 4.30 -5.43
C LEU A 29 12.48 4.66 -5.90
N ARG A 30 12.61 4.86 -7.22
CA ARG A 30 13.84 5.38 -7.82
C ARG A 30 13.52 6.59 -8.69
N PRO A 31 14.27 7.69 -8.56
CA PRO A 31 14.15 8.80 -9.50
C PRO A 31 14.69 8.36 -10.86
N VAL A 32 14.01 8.79 -11.92
CA VAL A 32 14.40 8.55 -13.32
C VAL A 32 15.54 9.50 -13.72
N ALA A 33 15.54 10.70 -13.16
CA ALA A 33 16.60 11.67 -13.32
C ALA A 33 16.69 12.58 -12.09
N CYS A 34 17.81 13.27 -11.94
CA CYS A 34 17.92 14.37 -10.99
C CYS A 34 18.05 15.69 -11.77
N THR A 35 17.31 16.70 -11.35
CA THR A 35 17.51 18.07 -11.84
C THR A 35 18.89 18.60 -11.41
N PRO A 36 19.44 19.61 -12.10
CA PRO A 36 20.69 20.27 -11.68
C PRO A 36 20.65 20.83 -10.26
N GLY A 37 19.45 21.16 -9.76
CA GLY A 37 19.21 21.63 -8.39
C GLY A 37 19.11 20.51 -7.35
N GLY A 38 19.35 19.25 -7.71
CA GLY A 38 19.33 18.11 -6.78
C GLY A 38 17.95 17.50 -6.50
N TYR A 39 16.89 17.94 -7.19
CA TYR A 39 15.55 17.35 -7.05
C TYR A 39 15.39 16.11 -7.93
N GLY A 40 14.89 15.02 -7.36
CA GLY A 40 14.52 13.82 -8.11
C GLY A 40 13.29 14.04 -9.00
N LEU A 41 13.40 13.63 -10.25
CA LEU A 41 12.33 13.56 -11.24
C LEU A 41 11.84 12.11 -11.35
N PHE A 42 10.53 11.98 -11.44
CA PHE A 42 9.82 10.70 -11.50
C PHE A 42 9.00 10.64 -12.76
N ASP A 43 8.73 9.44 -13.26
CA ASP A 43 7.81 9.22 -14.35
C ASP A 43 6.46 8.71 -13.84
N GLU A 44 5.58 8.40 -14.78
CA GLU A 44 4.27 7.84 -14.46
C GLU A 44 4.36 6.42 -13.90
N ALA A 45 5.41 5.65 -14.23
CA ALA A 45 5.65 4.34 -13.65
C ALA A 45 5.96 4.44 -12.15
N ALA A 46 6.70 5.46 -11.72
CA ALA A 46 6.92 5.76 -10.31
C ALA A 46 5.61 6.14 -9.59
N LEU A 47 4.70 6.87 -10.25
CA LEU A 47 3.37 7.17 -9.70
C LEU A 47 2.56 5.89 -9.48
N GLN A 48 2.47 5.03 -10.49
CA GLN A 48 1.77 3.75 -10.39
C GLN A 48 2.36 2.86 -9.29
N ARG A 49 3.70 2.83 -9.19
CA ARG A 49 4.42 2.11 -8.13
C ARG A 49 4.03 2.64 -6.75
N LEU A 50 4.02 3.96 -6.57
CA LEU A 50 3.68 4.58 -5.29
C LEU A 50 2.21 4.31 -4.89
N CYS A 51 1.27 4.42 -5.84
CA CYS A 51 -0.12 4.08 -5.62
C CYS A 51 -0.28 2.60 -5.21
N PHE A 52 0.44 1.69 -5.87
CA PHE A 52 0.42 0.27 -5.50
C PHE A 52 0.97 0.02 -4.10
N VAL A 53 2.11 0.62 -3.74
CA VAL A 53 2.71 0.48 -2.41
C VAL A 53 1.75 0.99 -1.35
N ARG A 54 1.10 2.13 -1.59
CA ARG A 54 0.10 2.69 -0.68
C ARG A 54 -1.08 1.73 -0.49
N SER A 55 -1.71 1.27 -1.57
CA SER A 55 -2.86 0.34 -1.47
C SER A 55 -2.49 -0.96 -0.77
N ALA A 56 -1.29 -1.49 -1.03
CA ALA A 56 -0.81 -2.68 -0.35
C ALA A 56 -0.57 -2.44 1.14
N PHE A 57 0.01 -1.29 1.51
CA PHE A 57 0.24 -0.92 2.90
C PHE A 57 -1.10 -0.73 3.65
N GLU A 58 -2.10 -0.10 3.04
CA GLU A 58 -3.45 0.02 3.58
C GLU A 58 -4.13 -1.35 3.77
N ALA A 59 -3.82 -2.34 2.92
CA ALA A 59 -4.25 -3.72 3.07
C ALA A 59 -3.50 -4.51 4.17
N GLY A 60 -2.51 -3.90 4.82
CA GLY A 60 -1.69 -4.50 5.88
C GLY A 60 -0.50 -5.30 5.37
N ILE A 61 -0.11 -5.14 4.10
CA ILE A 61 1.11 -5.74 3.57
C ILE A 61 2.32 -4.91 4.03
N GLY A 62 3.31 -5.59 4.61
CA GLY A 62 4.54 -4.95 5.07
C GLY A 62 5.38 -4.35 3.93
N LEU A 63 5.99 -3.20 4.20
CA LEU A 63 6.85 -2.49 3.24
C LEU A 63 8.04 -3.35 2.77
N ASP A 64 8.58 -4.23 3.62
CA ASP A 64 9.70 -5.11 3.27
C ASP A 64 9.33 -6.13 2.19
N ALA A 65 8.09 -6.66 2.23
CA ALA A 65 7.60 -7.58 1.20
C ALA A 65 7.46 -6.86 -0.15
N LEU A 66 6.95 -5.63 -0.12
CA LEU A 66 6.86 -4.78 -1.31
C LEU A 66 8.24 -4.43 -1.85
N ALA A 67 9.21 -4.15 -0.98
CA ALA A 67 10.60 -3.87 -1.38
C ALA A 67 11.24 -5.06 -2.08
N ARG A 68 11.01 -6.29 -1.60
CA ARG A 68 11.47 -7.52 -2.26
C ARG A 68 10.85 -7.69 -3.65
N LEU A 69 9.54 -7.49 -3.78
CA LEU A 69 8.86 -7.56 -5.08
C LEU A 69 9.44 -6.55 -6.07
N PHE A 70 9.56 -5.29 -5.68
CA PHE A 70 10.07 -4.26 -6.59
C PHE A 70 11.54 -4.46 -6.93
N ARG A 71 12.35 -4.97 -5.99
CA ARG A 71 13.73 -5.36 -6.29
C ARG A 71 13.81 -6.48 -7.31
N ALA A 72 12.95 -7.49 -7.23
CA ALA A 72 12.90 -8.58 -8.21
C ALA A 72 12.46 -8.08 -9.59
N LEU A 73 11.45 -7.21 -9.63
CA LEU A 73 11.00 -6.55 -10.86
C LEU A 73 12.09 -5.68 -11.49
N ASP A 74 12.80 -4.88 -10.68
CA ASP A 74 13.90 -4.03 -11.13
C ASP A 74 15.11 -4.86 -11.62
N ALA A 75 15.32 -6.06 -11.07
CA ALA A 75 16.36 -7.00 -11.51
C ALA A 75 15.98 -7.78 -12.78
N ALA A 76 14.77 -7.56 -13.33
CA ALA A 76 14.17 -8.35 -14.40
C ALA A 76 14.14 -9.87 -14.10
N ASP A 77 14.11 -10.23 -12.81
CA ASP A 77 14.00 -11.61 -12.36
C ASP A 77 12.51 -12.00 -12.30
N GLY A 78 12.00 -12.49 -13.43
CA GLY A 78 10.61 -12.91 -13.55
C GLY A 78 10.23 -14.05 -12.61
N GLY A 79 11.17 -14.92 -12.25
CA GLY A 79 10.92 -16.06 -11.36
C GLY A 79 10.72 -15.62 -9.92
N GLU A 80 11.62 -14.78 -9.42
CA GLU A 80 11.51 -14.20 -8.08
C GLU A 80 10.29 -13.27 -8.00
N ALA A 81 10.05 -12.44 -9.02
CA ALA A 81 8.88 -11.56 -9.06
C ALA A 81 7.56 -12.34 -9.04
N ALA A 82 7.44 -13.42 -9.81
CA ALA A 82 6.28 -14.30 -9.79
C ALA A 82 6.08 -14.96 -8.42
N THR A 83 7.17 -15.37 -7.77
CA THR A 83 7.15 -15.96 -6.43
C THR A 83 6.66 -14.95 -5.39
N GLN A 84 7.20 -13.73 -5.38
CA GLN A 84 6.76 -12.67 -4.48
C GLN A 84 5.30 -12.29 -4.74
N LEU A 85 4.85 -12.23 -6.00
CA LEU A 85 3.44 -12.00 -6.36
C LEU A 85 2.52 -13.10 -5.83
N ALA A 86 2.93 -14.38 -5.92
CA ALA A 86 2.16 -15.49 -5.38
C ALA A 86 2.02 -15.39 -3.85
N VAL A 87 3.11 -15.05 -3.15
CA VAL A 87 3.10 -14.82 -1.68
C VAL A 87 2.16 -13.67 -1.32
N LEU A 88 2.22 -12.55 -2.04
CA LEU A 88 1.34 -11.40 -1.83
C LEU A 88 -0.13 -11.77 -2.06
N ARG A 89 -0.44 -12.50 -3.13
CA ARG A 89 -1.80 -12.99 -3.40
C ARG A 89 -2.30 -13.88 -2.28
N GLN A 90 -1.50 -14.84 -1.81
CA GLN A 90 -1.87 -15.72 -0.72
C GLN A 90 -2.11 -14.95 0.59
N PHE A 91 -1.31 -13.91 0.86
CA PHE A 91 -1.52 -13.05 2.02
C PHE A 91 -2.85 -12.31 1.93
N VAL A 92 -3.20 -11.76 0.76
CA VAL A 92 -4.48 -11.09 0.52
C VAL A 92 -5.65 -12.04 0.73
N GLU A 93 -5.60 -13.27 0.18
CA GLU A 93 -6.69 -14.23 0.35
C GLU A 93 -6.86 -14.63 1.83
N ARG A 94 -5.77 -14.91 2.55
CA ARG A 94 -5.86 -15.19 4.00
C ARG A 94 -6.45 -14.02 4.80
N ARG A 95 -6.13 -12.78 4.42
CA ARG A 95 -6.70 -11.59 5.08
C ARG A 95 -8.19 -11.45 4.78
N ARG A 96 -8.62 -11.76 3.55
CA ARG A 96 -10.05 -11.79 3.20
C ARG A 96 -10.81 -12.84 3.99
N GLU A 97 -10.28 -14.06 4.10
CA GLU A 97 -10.87 -15.12 4.91
C GLU A 97 -11.02 -14.68 6.38
N ALA A 98 -9.95 -14.13 6.97
CA ALA A 98 -9.99 -13.64 8.35
C ALA A 98 -10.98 -12.47 8.55
N LEU A 99 -11.15 -11.60 7.56
CA LEU A 99 -12.14 -10.52 7.60
C LEU A 99 -13.57 -11.07 7.47
N ALA A 100 -13.80 -12.05 6.60
CA ALA A 100 -15.10 -12.71 6.47
C ALA A 100 -15.50 -13.44 7.77
N ASP A 101 -14.56 -14.12 8.41
CA ASP A 101 -14.77 -14.76 9.71
C ASP A 101 -15.11 -13.73 10.79
N LEU A 102 -14.42 -12.58 10.79
CA LEU A 102 -14.69 -11.48 11.71
C LEU A 102 -16.07 -10.86 11.48
N GLU A 103 -16.44 -10.62 10.22
CA GLU A 103 -17.77 -10.12 9.84
C GLU A 103 -18.88 -11.08 10.29
N ALA A 104 -18.67 -12.39 10.12
CA ALA A 104 -19.60 -13.41 10.60
C ALA A 104 -19.73 -13.38 12.14
N GLN A 105 -18.62 -13.24 12.87
CA GLN A 105 -18.66 -13.09 14.33
C GLN A 105 -19.41 -11.83 14.75
N LEU A 106 -19.13 -10.69 14.11
CA LEU A 106 -19.81 -9.41 14.39
C LEU A 106 -21.33 -9.51 14.15
N ALA A 107 -21.77 -10.25 13.13
CA ALA A 107 -23.20 -10.46 12.85
C ALA A 107 -23.91 -11.32 13.91
N THR A 108 -23.17 -12.16 14.65
CA THR A 108 -23.71 -12.98 15.76
C THR A 108 -23.74 -12.25 17.09
N LEU A 109 -23.06 -11.10 17.20
CA LEU A 109 -23.13 -10.29 18.40
C LEU A 109 -24.55 -9.71 18.52
N PRO A 110 -25.23 -9.91 19.66
CA PRO A 110 -26.55 -9.37 19.84
C PRO A 110 -26.49 -7.84 19.85
N THR A 111 -27.02 -7.22 18.79
CA THR A 111 -27.43 -5.80 18.81
C THR A 111 -28.73 -5.71 19.62
N GLU A 112 -28.66 -5.87 20.94
CA GLU A 112 -29.78 -5.45 21.77
C GLU A 112 -29.76 -3.91 21.85
N PRO A 113 -30.79 -3.20 21.37
CA PRO A 113 -30.99 -1.83 21.82
C PRO A 113 -31.26 -1.93 23.32
N ALA A 114 -30.53 -1.17 24.13
CA ALA A 114 -30.80 -1.02 25.55
C ALA A 114 -32.25 -0.57 25.75
N GLN A 115 -33.17 -1.52 25.92
CA GLN A 115 -34.53 -1.30 26.39
C GLN A 115 -34.49 -1.15 27.91
N HIS A 116 -33.77 -0.13 28.39
CA HIS A 116 -33.77 0.28 29.80
C HIS A 116 -33.79 1.81 29.85
N ALA A 117 -35.00 2.34 29.70
CA ALA A 117 -35.46 3.54 30.41
C ALA A 117 -36.97 3.37 30.55
N GLU A 118 -37.36 2.51 31.48
CA GLU A 118 -38.09 2.95 32.69
C GLU A 118 -39.44 3.58 32.37
N SER A 119 -40.38 2.70 32.01
CA SER A 119 -41.75 2.84 32.53
C SER A 119 -41.70 2.52 34.03
N LEU A 120 -41.81 3.53 34.87
CA LEU A 120 -42.29 3.36 36.25
C LEU A 120 -43.36 4.44 36.55
N PRO A 121 -44.29 4.14 37.46
CA PRO A 121 -45.72 4.47 37.39
C PRO A 121 -46.11 5.89 37.79
#